data_AF-A0AAN4YZJ8-F1
#
_entry.id   AF-A0AAN4YZJ8-F1
#
_cell.length_a   1.000
_cell.length_b   1.000
_cell.length_c   1.000
_cell.angle_alpha   90.00
_cell.angle_beta   90.00
_cell.angle_gamma   90.00
#
_symmetry.space_group_name_H-M   'P 1'
#
loop_
_entity.id
_entity.type
_entity.pdbx_description
1 polymer ?
#
loop_
_entity_poly.entity_id
_entity_poly.type
_entity_poly.pdbx_seq_one_letter_code
_entity_poly.pdbx_strand_id
1 'polypeptide(L)'
;MIQTVAIVLIAAERPRSCPVSMLFFFAVELAVETAVILNRDAYAVSRVYAHCIAASAAAAACATILFMPFRGPSLPRVDIGVVGQPPSSKFRSPEDNLRLWQFLTVSWMSPLMTAGKHKQLNEDDVWFLGFEFQHRRLHEKFRQLRGSVISRLLQANGIDVLIITGISTVQMLCGPCITIP
;
A
#
# COMPACT_ATOMS: atom_id res chain seq x y z
N MET A 1 -7.89 24.65 -9.48
CA MET A 1 -7.54 23.96 -10.74
C MET A 1 -7.16 22.49 -10.51
N ILE A 2 -6.30 22.16 -9.55
CA ILE A 2 -5.88 20.76 -9.32
C ILE A 2 -6.99 19.91 -8.69
N GLN A 3 -7.70 20.43 -7.68
CA GLN A 3 -8.83 19.74 -7.04
C GLN A 3 -9.99 19.45 -8.01
N THR A 4 -10.29 20.39 -8.92
CA THR A 4 -11.33 20.21 -9.96
C THR A 4 -10.98 19.11 -10.94
N VAL A 5 -9.69 18.95 -11.29
CA VAL A 5 -9.23 17.84 -12.14
C VAL A 5 -9.37 16.52 -11.41
N ALA A 6 -8.99 16.45 -10.12
CA ALA A 6 -9.13 15.25 -9.30
C ALA A 6 -10.61 14.80 -9.18
N ILE A 7 -11.53 15.73 -8.95
CA ILE A 7 -12.98 15.44 -8.85
C ILE A 7 -13.52 14.90 -10.17
N VAL A 8 -13.15 15.51 -11.31
CA VAL A 8 -13.55 15.04 -12.64
C VAL A 8 -12.97 13.66 -12.93
N LEU A 9 -11.71 13.40 -12.56
CA LEU A 9 -11.07 12.10 -12.74
C LEU A 9 -11.75 11.02 -11.87
N ILE A 10 -12.08 11.32 -10.62
CA ILE A 10 -12.80 10.41 -9.71
C ILE A 10 -14.21 10.12 -10.23
N ALA A 11 -14.91 11.12 -10.75
CA ALA A 11 -16.26 10.96 -11.30
C ALA A 11 -16.28 10.17 -12.62
N ALA A 12 -15.28 10.37 -13.48
CA ALA A 12 -15.18 9.71 -14.79
C ALA A 12 -14.63 8.27 -14.70
N GLU A 13 -13.55 8.06 -13.95
CA GLU A 13 -12.84 6.77 -13.89
C GLU A 13 -13.39 5.84 -12.81
N ARG A 14 -14.19 6.37 -11.86
CA ARG A 14 -14.83 5.65 -10.75
C ARG A 14 -13.88 4.57 -10.18
N PRO A 15 -12.73 4.99 -9.59
CA PRO A 15 -11.57 4.14 -9.39
C PRO A 15 -11.96 2.84 -8.66
N ARG A 16 -11.89 1.73 -9.39
CA ARG A 16 -12.19 0.39 -8.86
C ARG A 16 -10.97 -0.31 -8.26
N SER A 17 -9.81 0.34 -8.33
CA SER A 17 -8.51 -0.13 -7.81
C SER A 17 -7.80 1.03 -7.12
N CYS A 18 -6.94 0.73 -6.14
CA CYS A 18 -6.18 1.70 -5.37
C CYS A 18 -5.26 2.59 -6.25
N PRO A 19 -5.58 3.88 -6.50
CA PRO A 19 -4.73 4.77 -7.27
C PRO A 19 -3.69 5.41 -6.34
N VAL A 20 -2.48 4.85 -6.33
CA VAL A 20 -1.37 5.29 -5.44
C VAL A 20 -1.03 6.77 -5.61
N SER A 21 -1.12 7.31 -6.83
CA SER A 21 -0.90 8.73 -7.11
C SER A 21 -1.93 9.65 -6.46
N MET A 22 -3.20 9.25 -6.42
CA MET A 22 -4.24 10.02 -5.73
C MET A 22 -4.07 9.97 -4.21
N LEU A 23 -3.68 8.81 -3.66
CA LEU A 23 -3.38 8.69 -2.24
C LEU A 23 -2.24 9.63 -1.84
N PHE A 24 -1.16 9.68 -2.64
CA PHE A 24 -0.05 10.59 -2.41
C PHE A 24 -0.52 12.06 -2.44
N PHE A 25 -1.33 12.44 -3.42
CA PHE A 25 -1.88 13.78 -3.53
C PHE A 25 -2.70 14.18 -2.29
N PHE A 26 -3.67 13.35 -1.88
CA PHE A 26 -4.51 13.64 -0.71
C PHE A 26 -3.73 13.59 0.61
N ALA A 27 -2.68 12.77 0.71
CA ALA A 27 -1.80 12.74 1.87
C ALA A 27 -0.98 14.03 2.02
N VAL A 28 -0.44 14.55 0.90
CA VAL A 28 0.25 15.85 0.88
C VAL A 28 -0.71 17.00 1.19
N GLU A 29 -1.90 17.00 0.60
CA GLU A 29 -2.95 17.98 0.90
C GLU A 29 -3.31 17.98 2.39
N LEU A 30 -3.53 16.79 2.98
CA LEU A 30 -3.81 16.64 4.40
C LEU A 30 -2.65 17.17 5.27
N ALA A 31 -1.40 16.90 4.91
CA ALA A 31 -0.24 17.38 5.65
C ALA A 31 -0.13 18.92 5.62
N VAL A 32 -0.35 19.53 4.45
CA VAL A 32 -0.33 21.00 4.29
C VAL A 32 -1.45 21.64 5.09
N GLU A 33 -2.69 21.16 4.97
CA GLU A 33 -3.84 21.71 5.70
C GLU A 33 -3.66 21.54 7.22
N THR A 34 -3.13 20.40 7.67
CA THR A 34 -2.83 20.17 9.09
C THR A 34 -1.76 21.14 9.60
N ALA A 35 -0.70 21.39 8.83
CA ALA A 35 0.34 22.36 9.20
C ALA A 35 -0.21 23.80 9.29
N VAL A 36 -1.12 24.18 8.39
CA VAL A 36 -1.79 25.48 8.41
C VAL A 36 -2.73 25.62 9.62
N ILE A 37 -3.51 24.58 9.96
CA ILE A 37 -4.40 24.58 11.13
C ILE A 37 -3.61 24.68 12.44
N LEU A 38 -2.47 24.01 12.53
CA LEU A 38 -1.60 24.04 13.70
C LEU A 38 -0.92 25.42 13.87
N ASN A 39 -0.69 26.14 12.77
CA ASN A 39 -0.13 27.50 12.79
C ASN A 39 -1.22 28.57 13.03
N ARG A 40 -1.86 28.47 14.20
CA ARG A 40 -3.04 29.26 14.60
C ARG A 40 -2.81 30.77 14.57
N ASP A 41 -1.58 31.23 14.77
CA ASP A 41 -1.22 32.65 14.88
C ASP A 41 -1.19 33.37 13.52
N ALA A 42 -1.17 32.62 12.40
CA ALA A 42 -1.01 33.21 11.07
C ALA A 42 -2.34 33.61 10.37
N TYR A 43 -3.52 33.19 10.87
CA TYR A 43 -4.77 33.33 10.11
C TYR A 43 -6.01 33.73 10.91
N ALA A 44 -6.87 34.56 10.30
CA ALA A 44 -8.17 34.94 10.83
C ALA A 44 -9.09 33.72 11.04
N VAL A 45 -9.82 33.69 12.16
CA VAL A 45 -10.73 32.61 12.58
C VAL A 45 -11.70 32.16 11.46
N SER A 46 -12.13 33.07 10.58
CA SER A 46 -13.01 32.75 9.45
C SER A 46 -12.39 31.83 8.40
N ARG A 47 -11.06 31.85 8.22
CA ARG A 47 -10.34 31.01 7.25
C ARG A 47 -10.01 29.62 7.79
N VAL A 48 -9.87 29.48 9.11
CA VAL A 48 -9.58 28.20 9.78
C VAL A 48 -10.67 27.17 9.47
N TYR A 49 -11.94 27.59 9.44
CA TYR A 49 -13.05 26.69 9.09
C TYR A 49 -12.94 26.11 7.68
N ALA A 50 -12.49 26.90 6.70
CA ALA A 50 -12.30 26.41 5.34
C ALA A 50 -11.17 25.35 5.27
N HIS A 51 -10.07 25.59 5.97
CA HIS A 51 -8.95 24.64 6.07
C HIS A 51 -9.35 23.36 6.81
N CYS A 52 -10.16 23.45 7.87
CA CYS A 52 -10.71 22.26 8.54
C CYS A 52 -11.60 21.42 7.62
N ILE A 53 -12.45 22.07 6.80
CA ILE A 53 -13.30 21.36 5.83
C ILE A 53 -12.43 20.67 4.78
N ALA A 54 -11.43 21.36 4.23
CA ALA A 54 -10.48 20.79 3.27
C ALA A 54 -9.70 19.60 3.86
N ALA A 55 -9.15 19.74 5.06
CA ALA A 55 -8.46 18.66 5.77
C ALA A 55 -9.38 17.45 5.99
N SER A 56 -10.63 17.67 6.40
CA SER A 56 -11.60 16.58 6.61
C SER A 56 -11.94 15.85 5.31
N ALA A 57 -12.08 16.58 4.20
CA ALA A 57 -12.33 16.00 2.89
C ALA A 57 -11.13 15.18 2.39
N ALA A 58 -9.91 15.70 2.55
CA ALA A 58 -8.68 14.98 2.22
C ALA A 58 -8.50 13.72 3.08
N ALA A 59 -8.77 13.80 4.38
CA ALA A 59 -8.74 12.65 5.28
C ALA A 59 -9.77 11.57 4.87
N ALA A 60 -11.00 11.97 4.54
CA ALA A 60 -12.01 11.07 4.02
C ALA A 60 -11.58 10.40 2.71
N ALA A 61 -10.99 11.17 1.78
CA ALA A 61 -10.47 10.64 0.53
C ALA A 61 -9.35 9.60 0.77
N CYS A 62 -8.37 9.91 1.61
CA CYS A 62 -7.33 8.96 2.03
C CYS A 62 -7.93 7.68 2.63
N ALA A 63 -8.89 7.81 3.55
CA ALA A 63 -9.55 6.66 4.17
C ALA A 63 -10.27 5.78 3.12
N THR A 64 -11.00 6.39 2.18
CA THR A 64 -11.68 5.62 1.12
C THR A 64 -10.68 4.83 0.28
N ILE A 65 -9.56 5.43 -0.12
CA ILE A 65 -8.51 4.77 -0.90
C ILE A 65 -7.84 3.65 -0.09
N LEU A 66 -7.58 3.86 1.20
CA LEU A 66 -7.02 2.84 2.09
C LEU A 66 -7.93 1.61 2.24
N PHE A 67 -9.25 1.79 2.17
CA PHE A 67 -10.22 0.70 2.18
C PHE A 67 -10.49 0.07 0.80
N MET A 68 -9.99 0.65 -0.29
CA MET A 68 -10.11 0.05 -1.62
C MET A 68 -9.29 -1.25 -1.73
N PRO A 69 -9.78 -2.22 -2.50
CA PRO A 69 -9.00 -3.41 -2.82
C PRO A 69 -7.77 -3.03 -3.65
N PHE A 70 -6.64 -3.64 -3.32
CA PHE A 70 -5.40 -3.50 -4.09
C PHE A 70 -5.47 -4.30 -5.40
N ARG A 71 -6.19 -5.43 -5.38
CA ARG A 71 -6.43 -6.27 -6.56
C ARG A 71 -7.44 -5.60 -7.51
N GLY A 72 -7.09 -5.56 -8.79
CA GLY A 72 -8.00 -5.06 -9.82
C GLY A 72 -9.29 -5.87 -9.93
N PRO A 73 -10.44 -5.24 -10.22
CA PRO A 73 -11.74 -5.90 -10.28
C PRO A 73 -11.88 -6.94 -11.40
N SER A 74 -10.98 -6.90 -12.40
CA SER A 74 -10.99 -7.79 -13.56
C SER A 74 -10.30 -9.14 -13.32
N LEU A 75 -9.60 -9.32 -12.19
CA LEU A 75 -8.87 -10.55 -11.89
C LEU A 75 -9.77 -11.56 -11.15
N PRO A 76 -9.81 -12.83 -11.57
CA PRO A 76 -10.55 -13.88 -10.86
C PRO A 76 -10.09 -14.00 -9.41
N ARG A 77 -11.03 -14.20 -8.48
CA ARG A 77 -10.78 -14.41 -7.03
C ARG A 77 -10.69 -15.89 -6.65
N VAL A 78 -10.47 -16.76 -7.63
CA VAL A 78 -10.51 -18.22 -7.45
C VAL A 78 -9.34 -18.65 -6.56
N ASP A 79 -9.65 -19.51 -5.59
CA ASP A 79 -8.72 -20.15 -4.64
C ASP A 79 -7.90 -19.20 -3.75
N ILE A 80 -8.34 -17.97 -3.51
CA ILE A 80 -7.63 -17.04 -2.61
C ILE A 80 -8.16 -17.21 -1.18
N GLY A 81 -7.26 -17.39 -0.22
CA GLY A 81 -7.59 -17.44 1.21
C GLY A 81 -8.23 -16.14 1.67
N VAL A 82 -9.30 -16.24 2.45
CA VAL A 82 -9.96 -15.06 3.04
C VAL A 82 -9.14 -14.56 4.23
N VAL A 83 -8.98 -13.23 4.32
CA VAL A 83 -8.28 -12.60 5.45
C VAL A 83 -8.96 -12.98 6.77
N GLY A 84 -8.17 -13.54 7.70
CA GLY A 84 -8.65 -13.96 9.03
C GLY A 84 -9.14 -15.41 9.12
N GLN A 85 -9.24 -16.14 8.00
CA GLN A 85 -9.48 -17.59 8.03
C GLN A 85 -8.18 -18.35 8.37
N PRO A 86 -8.30 -19.56 8.96
CA PRO A 86 -7.14 -20.39 9.22
C PRO A 86 -6.39 -20.72 7.91
N PRO A 87 -5.05 -20.70 7.95
CA PRO A 87 -4.24 -21.03 6.78
C PRO A 87 -4.42 -22.48 6.36
N SER A 88 -4.41 -22.73 5.06
CA SER A 88 -4.45 -24.08 4.48
C SER A 88 -3.80 -24.10 3.10
N SER A 89 -3.10 -25.20 2.79
CA SER A 89 -2.42 -25.43 1.51
C SER A 89 -3.36 -25.45 0.30
N LYS A 90 -4.66 -25.65 0.52
CA LYS A 90 -5.70 -25.63 -0.53
C LYS A 90 -5.97 -24.23 -1.07
N PHE A 91 -5.64 -23.19 -0.31
CA PHE A 91 -5.89 -21.81 -0.68
C PHE A 91 -4.58 -21.05 -0.87
N ARG A 92 -4.55 -20.20 -1.88
CA ARG A 92 -3.49 -19.22 -2.12
C ARG A 92 -3.45 -18.17 -1.02
N SER A 93 -2.29 -17.56 -0.81
CA SER A 93 -2.09 -16.52 0.19
C SER A 93 -3.16 -15.40 0.10
N PRO A 94 -3.68 -14.93 1.24
CA PRO A 94 -4.64 -13.82 1.27
C PRO A 94 -4.04 -12.51 0.74
N GLU A 95 -2.71 -12.43 0.67
CA GLU A 95 -1.94 -11.34 0.06
C GLU A 95 -2.43 -10.96 -1.35
N ASP A 96 -2.85 -11.97 -2.11
CA ASP A 96 -3.35 -11.82 -3.48
C ASP A 96 -4.60 -10.92 -3.57
N ASN A 97 -5.36 -10.72 -2.48
CA ASN A 97 -6.61 -9.95 -2.46
C ASN A 97 -6.78 -9.14 -1.16
N LEU A 98 -5.84 -8.24 -0.89
CA LEU A 98 -5.88 -7.35 0.27
C LEU A 98 -6.45 -5.98 -0.06
N ARG A 99 -6.98 -5.32 0.98
CA ARG A 99 -7.14 -3.86 0.99
C ARG A 99 -5.78 -3.20 1.26
N LEU A 100 -5.57 -1.98 0.77
CA LEU A 100 -4.29 -1.30 0.97
C LEU A 100 -3.93 -1.17 2.47
N TRP A 101 -4.88 -0.79 3.31
CA TRP A 101 -4.67 -0.75 4.77
C TRP A 101 -4.27 -2.10 5.37
N GLN A 102 -4.89 -3.20 4.91
CA GLN A 102 -4.58 -4.54 5.42
C GLN A 102 -3.18 -5.00 5.03
N PHE A 103 -2.73 -4.61 3.83
CA PHE A 103 -1.38 -4.84 3.36
C PHE A 103 -0.36 -4.04 4.19
N LEU A 104 -0.59 -2.73 4.36
CA LEU A 104 0.30 -1.84 5.12
C LEU A 104 0.45 -2.26 6.59
N THR A 105 -0.62 -2.71 7.23
CA THR A 105 -0.61 -3.16 8.62
C THR A 105 -0.17 -4.62 8.80
N VAL A 106 0.06 -5.36 7.70
CA VAL A 106 0.37 -6.80 7.70
C VAL A 106 -0.67 -7.63 8.50
N SER A 107 -1.89 -7.11 8.63
CA SER A 107 -2.96 -7.73 9.45
C SER A 107 -3.36 -9.12 8.97
N TRP A 108 -3.15 -9.41 7.69
CA TRP A 108 -3.48 -10.69 7.05
C TRP A 108 -2.64 -11.87 7.54
N MET A 109 -1.46 -11.62 8.15
CA MET A 109 -0.58 -12.67 8.68
C MET A 109 -1.00 -13.13 10.09
N SER A 110 -1.89 -12.39 10.76
CA SER A 110 -2.38 -12.67 12.11
C SER A 110 -2.86 -14.13 12.34
N PRO A 111 -3.67 -14.76 11.45
CA PRO A 111 -4.11 -16.14 11.67
C PRO A 111 -2.96 -17.16 11.56
N LEU A 112 -1.94 -16.91 10.74
CA LEU A 112 -0.75 -17.77 10.66
C LEU A 112 0.10 -17.65 11.93
N MET A 113 0.30 -16.43 12.44
CA MET A 113 1.00 -16.20 13.71
C MET A 113 0.29 -16.87 14.89
N THR A 114 -1.05 -16.78 14.90
CA THR A 114 -1.87 -17.40 15.94
C THR A 114 -1.78 -18.93 15.86
N ALA A 115 -1.90 -19.50 14.66
CA ALA A 115 -1.75 -20.95 14.46
C ALA A 115 -0.35 -21.45 14.88
N GLY A 116 0.71 -20.74 14.50
CA GLY A 116 2.08 -21.07 14.89
C GLY A 116 2.36 -20.95 16.39
N LYS A 117 1.61 -20.11 17.11
CA LYS A 117 1.68 -20.04 18.59
C LYS A 117 1.07 -21.27 19.26
N HIS A 118 0.03 -21.85 18.66
CA HIS A 118 -0.72 -22.97 19.25
C HIS A 118 -0.20 -24.34 18.83
N LYS A 119 0.38 -24.46 17.63
CA LYS A 119 0.89 -25.73 17.09
C LYS A 119 2.07 -25.51 16.16
N GLN A 120 2.87 -26.56 15.98
CA GLN A 120 3.85 -26.61 14.90
C GLN A 120 3.12 -26.61 13.55
N LEU A 121 3.52 -25.70 12.66
CA LEU A 121 2.95 -25.58 11.32
C LEU A 121 3.56 -26.63 10.40
N ASN A 122 2.71 -27.42 9.76
CA ASN A 122 3.08 -28.32 8.66
C ASN A 122 2.73 -27.68 7.31
N GLU A 123 3.17 -28.29 6.21
CA GLU A 123 2.90 -27.78 4.86
C GLU A 123 1.41 -27.58 4.58
N ASP A 124 0.56 -28.44 5.14
CA ASP A 124 -0.90 -28.36 5.01
C ASP A 124 -1.54 -27.17 5.75
N ASP A 125 -0.84 -26.64 6.75
CA ASP A 125 -1.29 -25.55 7.62
C ASP A 125 -0.78 -24.17 7.17
N VAL A 126 -0.18 -24.09 5.99
CA VAL A 126 0.34 -22.84 5.43
C VAL A 126 -0.33 -22.57 4.08
N TRP A 127 -0.57 -21.31 3.76
CA TRP A 127 -1.12 -20.95 2.45
C TRP A 127 -0.18 -21.33 1.32
N PHE A 128 -0.76 -21.66 0.17
CA PHE A 128 -0.02 -21.77 -1.06
C PHE A 128 0.49 -20.40 -1.51
N LEU A 129 1.66 -20.38 -2.16
CA LEU A 129 2.34 -19.14 -2.55
C LEU A 129 1.46 -18.25 -3.46
N GLY A 130 1.51 -16.94 -3.19
CA GLY A 130 0.81 -15.91 -3.96
C GLY A 130 1.09 -15.99 -5.47
N PHE A 131 0.15 -15.54 -6.28
CA PHE A 131 0.14 -15.77 -7.73
C PHE A 131 1.36 -15.17 -8.44
N GLU A 132 1.75 -13.97 -8.01
CA GLU A 132 2.84 -13.20 -8.59
C GLU A 132 4.21 -13.77 -8.23
N PHE A 133 4.33 -14.47 -7.08
CA PHE A 133 5.57 -15.05 -6.60
C PHE A 133 5.82 -16.50 -7.08
N GLN A 134 4.92 -17.04 -7.91
CA GLN A 134 5.11 -18.38 -8.46
C GLN A 134 6.33 -18.44 -9.37
N HIS A 135 7.27 -19.35 -9.06
CA HIS A 135 8.55 -19.54 -9.77
C HIS A 135 8.40 -19.57 -11.30
N ARG A 136 7.35 -20.20 -11.81
CA ARG A 136 7.07 -20.27 -13.25
C ARG A 136 6.93 -18.88 -13.88
N ARG A 137 6.22 -17.95 -13.23
CA ARG A 137 6.00 -16.59 -13.74
C ARG A 137 7.26 -15.73 -13.60
N LEU A 138 7.94 -15.82 -12.46
CA LEU A 138 9.20 -15.09 -12.27
C LEU A 138 10.24 -15.51 -13.33
N HIS A 139 10.35 -16.81 -13.59
CA HIS A 139 11.25 -17.35 -14.61
C HIS A 139 10.84 -16.92 -16.03
N GLU A 140 9.55 -16.93 -16.36
CA GLU A 140 9.05 -16.43 -17.65
C GLU A 140 9.37 -14.94 -17.85
N LYS A 141 9.13 -14.10 -16.83
CA LYS A 141 9.45 -12.67 -16.84
C LYS A 141 10.95 -12.43 -16.96
N PHE A 142 11.75 -13.16 -16.19
CA PHE A 142 13.21 -13.07 -16.24
C PHE A 142 13.75 -13.47 -17.61
N ARG A 143 13.17 -14.50 -18.25
CA ARG A 143 13.56 -14.97 -19.59
C ARG A 143 13.26 -13.95 -20.70
N GLN A 144 12.28 -13.08 -20.51
CA GLN A 144 11.95 -12.01 -21.47
C GLN A 144 12.95 -10.84 -21.43
N LEU A 145 13.72 -10.69 -20.34
CA LEU A 145 14.74 -9.64 -20.21
C LEU A 145 15.96 -9.96 -21.07
N ARG A 146 16.37 -9.01 -21.92
CA ARG A 146 17.52 -9.12 -22.81
C ARG A 146 18.72 -8.38 -22.21
N GLY A 147 19.92 -8.95 -22.28
CA GLY A 147 21.16 -8.31 -21.81
C GLY A 147 22.07 -9.23 -20.98
N SER A 148 23.08 -8.65 -20.35
CA SER A 148 23.98 -9.36 -19.41
C SER A 148 23.24 -9.77 -18.14
N VAL A 149 23.75 -10.78 -17.41
CA VAL A 149 23.12 -11.29 -16.19
C VAL A 149 22.92 -10.19 -15.14
N ILE A 150 23.93 -9.31 -14.97
CA ILE A 150 23.88 -8.19 -14.01
C ILE A 150 22.81 -7.16 -14.43
N SER A 151 22.73 -6.82 -15.72
CA SER A 151 21.73 -5.88 -16.23
C SER A 151 20.30 -6.43 -16.09
N ARG A 152 20.09 -7.73 -16.34
CA ARG A 152 18.79 -8.38 -16.15
C ARG A 152 18.38 -8.43 -14.68
N LEU A 153 19.33 -8.67 -13.77
CA LEU A 153 19.07 -8.68 -12.33
C LEU A 153 18.67 -7.28 -11.83
N LEU A 154 19.41 -6.25 -12.24
CA LEU A 154 19.09 -4.85 -11.92
C LEU A 154 17.75 -4.41 -12.51
N GLN A 155 17.44 -4.83 -13.73
CA GLN A 155 16.16 -4.50 -14.36
C GLN A 155 14.97 -5.19 -13.69
N ALA A 156 15.15 -6.44 -13.25
CA ALA A 156 14.11 -7.20 -12.55
C ALA A 156 13.83 -6.66 -11.15
N ASN A 157 14.87 -6.22 -10.42
CA ASN A 157 14.76 -5.78 -9.02
C ASN A 157 14.90 -4.25 -8.84
N GLY A 158 14.89 -3.48 -9.92
CA GLY A 158 15.22 -2.04 -9.86
C GLY A 158 14.26 -1.23 -8.99
N ILE A 159 12.98 -1.62 -8.96
CA ILE A 159 11.96 -1.01 -8.09
C ILE A 159 12.29 -1.30 -6.62
N ASP A 160 12.66 -2.53 -6.28
CA ASP A 160 12.99 -2.92 -4.91
C ASP A 160 14.21 -2.15 -4.40
N VAL A 161 15.24 -2.04 -5.24
CA VAL A 161 16.44 -1.24 -4.92
C VAL A 161 16.07 0.22 -4.66
N LEU A 162 15.25 0.82 -5.52
CA LEU A 162 14.80 2.21 -5.37
C LEU A 162 14.03 2.41 -4.04
N ILE A 163 13.10 1.51 -3.73
CA ILE A 163 12.31 1.57 -2.50
C ILE A 163 13.22 1.46 -1.27
N ILE A 164 14.12 0.48 -1.25
CA ILE A 164 15.04 0.26 -0.10
C ILE A 164 15.96 1.46 0.09
N THR A 165 16.53 2.01 -0.99
CA THR A 165 17.37 3.22 -0.92
C THR A 165 16.57 4.44 -0.44
N GLY A 166 15.34 4.62 -0.92
CA GLY A 166 14.44 5.69 -0.48
C GLY A 166 14.11 5.62 1.01
N ILE A 167 13.68 4.45 1.50
CA ILE A 167 13.39 4.22 2.91
C ILE A 167 14.64 4.49 3.77
N SER A 168 15.80 3.97 3.35
CA SER A 168 17.05 4.17 4.07
C SER A 168 17.44 5.65 4.15
N THR A 169 17.21 6.40 3.07
CA THR A 169 17.49 7.85 3.05
C THR A 169 16.56 8.60 4.01
N VAL A 170 15.26 8.31 4.00
CA VAL A 170 14.30 8.91 4.94
C VAL A 170 14.68 8.56 6.38
N GLN A 171 15.06 7.31 6.65
CA GLN A 171 15.50 6.89 7.96
C GLN A 171 16.77 7.62 8.41
N MET A 172 17.73 7.85 7.51
CA MET A 172 18.94 8.63 7.82
C MET A 172 18.63 10.12 8.06
N LEU A 173 17.64 10.69 7.37
CA LEU A 173 17.22 12.08 7.56
C LEU A 173 16.41 12.27 8.85
N CYS A 174 15.56 11.31 9.20
CA CYS A 174 14.71 11.36 10.38
C CYS A 174 15.43 10.85 11.65
N GLY A 175 16.39 9.95 11.49
CA GLY A 175 17.23 9.37 12.54
C GLY A 175 17.89 10.38 13.49
N PRO A 176 18.52 11.48 13.03
CA PRO A 176 19.14 12.45 13.94
C PRO A 176 18.13 13.21 14.84
N CYS A 177 16.82 13.12 14.60
CA CYS A 177 15.79 13.69 15.50
C CYS A 177 15.32 12.74 16.62
N ILE A 178 15.62 11.43 16.54
CA ILE A 178 15.12 10.43 17.52
C ILE A 178 16.17 10.10 18.59
N THR A 179 17.44 10.43 18.35
CA THR A 179 18.53 10.30 19.32
C THR A 179 18.99 11.68 19.80
N ILE A 180 18.15 12.38 20.55
CA ILE A 180 18.60 13.40 21.51
C ILE A 180 18.38 12.78 22.89
N PRO A 181 19.42 12.57 23.71
CA PRO A 181 19.27 12.04 25.07
C PRO A 181 18.53 13.00 25.99
#